data_AF-A0A5N8X7N7-F1
#
_entry.id   AF-A0A5N8X7N7-F1
#
_cell.length_a   1.000
_cell.length_b   1.000
_cell.length_c   1.000
_cell.angle_alpha   90.00
_cell.angle_beta   90.00
_cell.angle_gamma   90.00
#
_symmetry.space_group_name_H-M   'P 1'
#
loop_
_entity.id
_entity.type
_entity.pdbx_description
1 polymer ?
#
loop_
_entity_poly.entity_id
_entity_poly.type
_entity_poly.pdbx_seq_one_letter_code
_entity_poly.pdbx_strand_id
1 'polypeptide(L)'
;MQHLDPSDPVTGPVTADALAAYLRAQATEFLRALRAGRETGDGGPPARARTRAGENGCEESADAALALRRSARRISGTLHTYRPLLDADWSEGMRPELAWLSGTLGREHAYAARLDRLVTALNRLSGASSFSAQSGAASSAGDAAKGNLTVGAAKAGALLERQLTLARTRAHSAALQALGSSRFHAVADSVAVLASEVPLAPAAATADLRPLAQAAHERLCDAVSALPLVTAGHPYNAEALIHGLSPDPA
;
A
#
# COMPACT_ATOMS: atom_id res chain seq x y z
N MET A 1 -35.87 -5.77 28.67
CA MET A 1 -35.50 -6.92 27.81
C MET A 1 -36.41 -6.94 26.60
N GLN A 2 -36.22 -5.99 25.67
CA GLN A 2 -36.76 -6.07 24.31
C GLN A 2 -35.60 -5.77 23.38
N HIS A 3 -35.43 -6.69 22.44
CA HIS A 3 -34.28 -6.89 21.58
C HIS A 3 -33.94 -5.65 20.75
N LEU A 4 -32.65 -5.27 20.76
CA LEU A 4 -32.07 -4.44 19.72
C LEU A 4 -31.83 -5.37 18.53
N ASP A 5 -32.66 -5.26 17.50
CA ASP A 5 -32.54 -6.08 16.29
C ASP A 5 -31.38 -5.54 15.42
N PRO A 6 -30.35 -6.35 15.11
CA PRO A 6 -29.26 -5.94 14.26
C PRO A 6 -29.47 -6.53 12.86
N SER A 7 -30.09 -5.78 11.95
CA SER A 7 -29.91 -5.84 10.47
C SER A 7 -31.17 -5.33 9.76
N ASP A 8 -31.29 -4.02 9.58
CA ASP A 8 -32.03 -3.51 8.43
C ASP A 8 -31.02 -3.20 7.31
N PRO A 9 -30.94 -4.02 6.25
CA PRO A 9 -30.24 -3.58 5.05
C PRO A 9 -31.01 -2.39 4.48
N VAL A 10 -30.31 -1.29 4.20
CA VAL A 10 -30.86 -0.09 3.55
C VAL A 10 -31.68 -0.53 2.33
N THR A 11 -33.01 -0.51 2.46
CA THR A 11 -33.97 -1.14 1.53
C THR A 11 -34.32 -0.23 0.35
N GLY A 12 -33.75 0.98 0.30
CA GLY A 12 -33.88 1.93 -0.81
C GLY A 12 -32.74 1.83 -1.84
N PRO A 13 -32.94 2.36 -3.06
CA PRO A 13 -31.86 2.50 -4.04
C PRO A 13 -30.74 3.37 -3.46
N VAL A 14 -29.49 2.96 -3.67
CA VAL A 14 -28.33 3.79 -3.28
C VAL A 14 -28.11 4.77 -4.41
N THR A 15 -28.37 6.05 -4.16
CA THR A 15 -28.38 7.11 -5.18
C THR A 15 -27.00 7.69 -5.45
N ALA A 16 -26.87 8.45 -6.55
CA ALA A 16 -25.65 9.21 -6.85
C ALA A 16 -25.27 10.24 -5.78
N ASP A 17 -26.20 10.69 -4.93
CA ASP A 17 -25.88 11.55 -3.79
C ASP A 17 -24.99 10.84 -2.77
N ALA A 18 -25.19 9.53 -2.57
CA ALA A 18 -24.32 8.73 -1.70
C ALA A 18 -22.90 8.63 -2.27
N LEU A 19 -22.78 8.48 -3.60
CA LEU A 19 -21.49 8.53 -4.30
C LEU A 19 -20.81 9.89 -4.12
N ALA A 20 -21.56 10.98 -4.32
CA ALA A 20 -21.02 12.33 -4.17
C ALA A 20 -20.60 12.64 -2.74
N ALA A 21 -21.40 12.22 -1.74
CA ALA A 21 -21.04 12.35 -0.33
C ALA A 21 -19.78 11.54 0.01
N TYR A 22 -19.68 10.31 -0.51
CA TYR A 22 -18.50 9.47 -0.31
C TYR A 22 -17.23 10.09 -0.91
N LEU A 23 -17.30 10.58 -2.16
CA LEU A 23 -16.17 11.23 -2.82
C LEU A 23 -15.72 12.49 -2.08
N ARG A 24 -16.67 13.34 -1.64
CA ARG A 24 -16.37 14.53 -0.82
C ARG A 24 -15.72 14.17 0.52
N ALA A 25 -16.19 13.12 1.17
CA ALA A 25 -15.57 12.62 2.40
C ALA A 25 -14.13 12.15 2.15
N GLN A 26 -13.89 11.35 1.10
CA GLN A 26 -12.53 10.90 0.77
C GLN A 26 -11.60 12.04 0.35
N ALA A 27 -12.10 13.04 -0.38
CA ALA A 27 -11.36 14.24 -0.71
C ALA A 27 -11.00 15.04 0.55
N THR A 28 -11.91 15.16 1.50
CA THR A 28 -11.65 15.81 2.79
C THR A 28 -10.59 15.06 3.61
N GLU A 29 -10.66 13.72 3.66
CA GLU A 29 -9.61 12.89 4.28
C GLU A 29 -8.25 13.09 3.63
N PHE A 30 -8.21 13.18 2.29
CA PHE A 30 -6.99 13.47 1.54
C PHE A 30 -6.37 14.83 1.95
N LEU A 31 -7.18 15.90 1.97
CA LEU A 31 -6.71 17.23 2.34
C LEU A 31 -6.29 17.32 3.81
N ARG A 32 -6.98 16.61 4.71
CA ARG A 32 -6.61 16.52 6.12
C ARG A 32 -5.26 15.83 6.30
N ALA A 33 -5.07 14.67 5.66
CA ALA A 33 -3.80 13.94 5.69
C ALA A 33 -2.65 14.78 5.10
N LEU A 34 -2.92 15.55 4.04
CA LEU A 34 -1.94 16.46 3.46
C LEU A 34 -1.55 17.59 4.41
N ARG A 35 -2.52 18.17 5.13
CA ARG A 35 -2.28 19.22 6.12
C ARG A 35 -1.44 18.69 7.29
N ALA A 36 -1.82 17.54 7.85
CA ALA A 36 -1.05 16.87 8.90
C ALA A 36 0.40 16.62 8.46
N GLY A 37 0.61 16.11 7.24
CA GLY A 37 1.94 15.88 6.69
C GLY A 37 2.80 17.16 6.54
N ARG A 38 2.18 18.32 6.31
CA ARG A 38 2.89 19.61 6.29
C ARG A 38 3.27 20.09 7.68
N GLU A 39 2.35 19.97 8.63
CA GLU A 39 2.57 20.38 10.03
C GLU A 39 3.71 19.56 10.67
N THR A 40 3.81 18.27 10.34
CA THR A 40 4.93 17.40 10.79
C THR A 40 6.24 17.66 10.02
N GLY A 41 6.16 18.11 8.76
CA GLY A 41 7.33 18.42 7.92
C GLY A 41 7.97 19.79 8.20
N ASP A 42 7.18 20.76 8.64
CA ASP A 42 7.59 22.15 8.92
C ASP A 42 7.93 22.38 10.42
N GLY A 43 7.57 21.44 11.29
CA GLY A 43 7.76 21.51 12.75
C GLY A 43 9.16 21.11 13.24
N GLY A 44 10.16 21.97 13.06
CA GLY A 44 11.47 21.82 13.71
C GLY A 44 11.70 22.81 14.87
N PRO A 45 11.59 22.41 16.16
CA PRO A 45 12.18 23.19 17.26
C PRO A 45 13.71 22.99 17.33
N PRO A 46 14.47 23.93 17.91
CA PRO A 46 15.93 23.87 17.95
C PRO A 46 16.42 22.58 18.62
N ALA A 47 17.62 22.13 18.20
CA ALA A 47 18.23 20.82 18.41
C ALA A 47 18.29 20.24 19.85
N ARG A 48 17.78 20.94 20.87
CA ARG A 48 17.80 20.51 22.27
C ARG A 48 16.54 19.77 22.75
N ALA A 49 15.46 19.71 21.96
CA ALA A 49 14.21 19.02 22.31
C ALA A 49 13.93 17.73 21.51
N ARG A 50 14.93 17.21 20.78
CA ARG A 50 14.76 16.09 19.84
C ARG A 50 14.67 14.71 20.49
N THR A 51 15.00 14.58 21.78
CA THR A 51 15.14 13.30 22.49
C THR A 51 13.82 12.66 22.96
N ARG A 52 12.68 13.35 22.88
CA ARG A 52 11.34 12.76 23.18
C ARG A 52 10.33 12.84 22.03
N ALA A 53 10.52 13.73 21.06
CA ALA A 53 9.62 13.90 19.91
C ALA A 53 10.06 13.10 18.67
N GLY A 54 11.26 12.51 18.68
CA GLY A 54 11.87 11.89 17.50
C GLY A 54 11.19 10.61 17.01
N GLU A 55 10.58 9.82 17.90
CA GLU A 55 9.90 8.57 17.55
C GLU A 55 8.45 8.86 17.12
N ASN A 56 7.67 9.57 17.95
CA ASN A 56 6.26 9.88 17.68
C ASN A 56 6.05 10.73 16.42
N GLY A 57 6.93 11.70 16.13
CA GLY A 57 6.78 12.55 14.93
C GLY A 57 7.05 11.81 13.61
N CYS A 58 7.92 10.79 13.63
CA CYS A 58 8.16 9.95 12.46
C CYS A 58 6.98 9.01 12.20
N GLU A 59 6.38 8.47 13.26
CA GLU A 59 5.17 7.63 13.18
C GLU A 59 3.97 8.43 12.67
N GLU A 60 3.73 9.63 13.21
CA GLU A 60 2.62 10.50 12.78
C GLU A 60 2.75 10.93 11.31
N SER A 61 3.97 11.25 10.85
CA SER A 61 4.24 11.54 9.44
C SER A 61 3.99 10.33 8.53
N ALA A 62 4.41 9.13 8.96
CA ALA A 62 4.16 7.90 8.23
C ALA A 62 2.66 7.56 8.15
N ASP A 63 1.93 7.78 9.23
CA ASP A 63 0.48 7.60 9.29
C ASP A 63 -0.26 8.59 8.39
N ALA A 64 0.17 9.86 8.35
CA ALA A 64 -0.35 10.85 7.42
C ALA A 64 -0.12 10.45 5.96
N ALA A 65 1.07 9.95 5.61
CA ALA A 65 1.38 9.45 4.27
C ALA A 65 0.54 8.21 3.90
N LEU A 66 0.29 7.31 4.85
CA LEU A 66 -0.58 6.15 4.65
C LEU A 66 -2.05 6.55 4.49
N ALA A 67 -2.53 7.51 5.28
CA ALA A 67 -3.88 8.06 5.16
C ALA A 67 -4.08 8.75 3.80
N LEU A 68 -3.11 9.55 3.36
CA LEU A 68 -3.09 10.20 2.05
C LEU A 68 -3.12 9.18 0.90
N ARG A 69 -2.30 8.13 1.00
CA ARG A 69 -2.29 7.04 0.03
C ARG A 69 -3.62 6.28 0.01
N ARG A 70 -4.20 6.01 1.18
CA ARG A 70 -5.47 5.29 1.33
C ARG A 70 -6.62 6.07 0.70
N SER A 71 -6.75 7.36 0.98
CA SER A 71 -7.78 8.20 0.38
C SER A 71 -7.59 8.32 -1.14
N ALA A 72 -6.37 8.55 -1.63
CA ALA A 72 -6.09 8.59 -3.07
C ALA A 72 -6.48 7.29 -3.79
N ARG A 73 -6.19 6.12 -3.20
CA ARG A 73 -6.59 4.81 -3.74
C ARG A 73 -8.10 4.62 -3.73
N ARG A 74 -8.79 5.07 -2.67
CA ARG A 74 -10.25 4.97 -2.57
C ARG A 74 -10.95 5.87 -3.58
N ILE A 75 -10.47 7.10 -3.79
CA ILE A 75 -10.94 7.98 -4.86
C ILE A 75 -10.72 7.30 -6.21
N SER A 76 -9.48 6.90 -6.54
CA SER A 76 -9.16 6.24 -7.82
C SER A 76 -9.99 4.98 -8.10
N GLY A 77 -10.21 4.14 -7.08
CA GLY A 77 -11.06 2.95 -7.20
C GLY A 77 -12.55 3.29 -7.41
N THR A 78 -13.04 4.35 -6.75
CA THR A 78 -14.41 4.84 -6.92
C THR A 78 -14.62 5.40 -8.32
N LEU A 79 -13.66 6.19 -8.83
CA LEU A 79 -13.66 6.68 -10.21
C LEU A 79 -13.66 5.54 -11.23
N HIS A 80 -12.99 4.43 -10.92
CA HIS A 80 -12.98 3.26 -11.80
C HIS A 80 -14.31 2.51 -11.80
N THR A 81 -14.88 2.21 -10.62
CA THR A 81 -16.13 1.44 -10.50
C THR A 81 -17.36 2.21 -10.98
N TYR A 82 -17.44 3.51 -10.65
CA TYR A 82 -18.60 4.35 -10.95
C TYR A 82 -18.39 5.31 -12.12
N ARG A 83 -17.39 5.03 -12.98
CA ARG A 83 -17.07 5.83 -14.17
C ARG A 83 -18.30 6.25 -15.00
N PRO A 84 -19.32 5.40 -15.25
CA PRO A 84 -20.47 5.79 -16.07
C PRO A 84 -21.34 6.91 -15.47
N LEU A 85 -21.21 7.18 -14.16
CA LEU A 85 -22.01 8.17 -13.43
C LEU A 85 -21.25 9.48 -13.19
N LEU A 86 -20.00 9.57 -13.63
CA LEU A 86 -19.11 10.70 -13.43
C LEU A 86 -18.74 11.29 -14.79
N ASP A 87 -18.27 12.54 -14.80
CA ASP A 87 -17.67 13.14 -15.98
C ASP A 87 -16.49 12.27 -16.47
N ALA A 88 -16.57 11.84 -17.73
CA ALA A 88 -15.66 10.84 -18.28
C ALA A 88 -14.25 11.40 -18.49
N ASP A 89 -14.14 12.64 -18.97
CA ASP A 89 -12.86 13.28 -19.28
C ASP A 89 -12.10 13.60 -17.99
N TRP A 90 -12.80 14.14 -17.01
CA TRP A 90 -12.25 14.39 -15.68
C TRP A 90 -11.82 13.10 -15.00
N SER A 91 -12.66 12.05 -15.03
CA SER A 91 -12.34 10.76 -14.40
C SER A 91 -11.11 10.11 -15.05
N GLU A 92 -11.00 10.13 -16.38
CA GLU A 92 -9.86 9.57 -17.10
C GLU A 92 -8.57 10.38 -16.92
N GLY A 93 -8.67 11.71 -16.80
CA GLY A 93 -7.52 12.55 -16.46
C GLY A 93 -7.03 12.34 -15.02
N MET A 94 -7.94 12.18 -14.06
CA MET A 94 -7.60 12.10 -12.63
C MET A 94 -7.03 10.73 -12.21
N ARG A 95 -7.51 9.63 -12.81
CA ARG A 95 -7.09 8.26 -12.45
C ARG A 95 -5.59 7.99 -12.54
N PRO A 96 -4.88 8.29 -13.66
CA PRO A 96 -3.44 8.04 -13.75
C PRO A 96 -2.64 8.89 -12.76
N GLU A 97 -3.12 10.09 -12.45
CA GLU A 97 -2.47 10.99 -11.48
C GLU A 97 -2.59 10.46 -10.05
N LEU A 98 -3.77 10.00 -9.63
CA LEU A 98 -3.95 9.33 -8.33
C LEU A 98 -3.18 8.00 -8.24
N ALA A 99 -3.07 7.27 -9.35
CA ALA A 99 -2.26 6.04 -9.41
C ALA A 99 -0.77 6.34 -9.25
N TRP A 100 -0.26 7.37 -9.94
CA TRP A 100 1.11 7.85 -9.82
C TRP A 100 1.42 8.30 -8.39
N LEU A 101 0.56 9.13 -7.79
CA LEU A 101 0.74 9.66 -6.44
C LEU A 101 0.76 8.52 -5.40
N SER A 102 -0.26 7.66 -5.42
CA SER A 102 -0.37 6.56 -4.46
C SER A 102 0.71 5.48 -4.64
N GLY A 103 1.22 5.30 -5.86
CA GLY A 103 2.38 4.46 -6.14
C GLY A 103 3.65 5.07 -5.57
N THR A 104 3.87 6.37 -5.78
CA THR A 104 5.04 7.09 -5.27
C THR A 104 5.12 7.06 -3.75
N LEU A 105 4.01 7.39 -3.06
CA LEU A 105 3.91 7.35 -1.59
C LEU A 105 4.02 5.93 -1.02
N GLY A 106 3.61 4.91 -1.77
CA GLY A 106 3.62 3.52 -1.30
C GLY A 106 5.00 2.86 -1.29
N ARG A 107 5.98 3.37 -2.05
CA ARG A 107 7.28 2.72 -2.23
C ARG A 107 8.11 2.64 -0.95
N GLU A 108 8.16 3.72 -0.18
CA GLU A 108 8.94 3.76 1.06
C GLU A 108 8.48 2.65 2.02
N HIS A 109 7.18 2.61 2.28
CA HIS A 109 6.58 1.64 3.20
C HIS A 109 6.67 0.20 2.65
N ALA A 110 6.62 0.02 1.32
CA ALA A 110 6.82 -1.27 0.69
C ALA A 110 8.25 -1.80 0.90
N TYR A 111 9.27 -0.95 0.84
CA TYR A 111 10.66 -1.34 1.13
C TYR A 111 10.85 -1.69 2.61
N ALA A 112 10.26 -0.91 3.53
CA ALA A 112 10.29 -1.21 4.97
C ALA A 112 9.64 -2.57 5.27
N ALA A 113 8.42 -2.80 4.80
CA ALA A 113 7.72 -4.08 4.99
C ALA A 113 8.40 -5.25 4.26
N ARG A 114 9.14 -5.00 3.18
CA ARG A 114 9.94 -6.03 2.51
C ARG A 114 11.16 -6.40 3.33
N LEU A 115 11.85 -5.43 3.92
CA LEU A 115 13.01 -5.67 4.78
C LEU A 115 12.61 -6.51 6.00
N ASP A 116 11.57 -6.11 6.71
CA ASP A 116 11.05 -6.81 7.88
C ASP A 116 10.69 -8.28 7.56
N ARG A 117 9.93 -8.49 6.47
CA ARG A 117 9.56 -9.84 6.02
C ARG A 117 10.78 -10.70 5.67
N LEU A 118 11.77 -10.14 4.97
CA LEU A 118 12.95 -10.90 4.56
C LEU A 118 13.88 -11.22 5.73
N VAL A 119 14.10 -10.29 6.65
CA VAL A 119 14.90 -10.52 7.87
C VAL A 119 14.21 -11.56 8.76
N THR A 120 12.89 -11.46 8.93
CA THR A 120 12.10 -12.44 9.68
C THR A 120 12.18 -13.83 9.04
N ALA A 121 12.08 -13.92 7.71
CA ALA A 121 12.23 -15.17 6.98
C ALA A 121 13.65 -15.75 7.13
N LEU A 122 14.69 -14.92 7.05
CA LEU A 122 16.08 -15.32 7.19
C LEU A 122 16.39 -15.86 8.59
N ASN A 123 15.87 -15.20 9.63
CA ASN A 123 15.98 -15.65 11.02
C ASN A 123 15.26 -16.98 11.22
N ARG A 124 14.06 -17.14 10.66
CA ARG A 124 13.31 -18.40 10.67
C ARG A 124 14.06 -19.53 9.98
N LEU A 125 14.65 -19.30 8.82
CA LEU A 125 15.42 -20.30 8.07
C LEU A 125 16.72 -20.69 8.80
N SER A 126 17.42 -19.71 9.38
CA SER A 126 18.63 -19.94 10.17
C SER A 126 18.35 -20.72 11.45
N GLY A 127 17.20 -20.47 12.09
CA GLY A 127 16.71 -21.22 13.24
C GLY A 127 16.17 -22.62 12.88
N ALA A 128 15.42 -22.77 11.79
CA ALA A 128 14.90 -24.08 11.36
C ALA A 128 16.02 -25.06 10.96
N SER A 129 17.12 -24.55 10.39
CA SER A 129 18.32 -25.34 10.10
C SER A 129 18.99 -25.90 11.37
N SER A 130 18.80 -25.29 12.55
CA SER A 130 19.40 -25.76 13.80
C SER A 130 18.59 -26.90 14.45
N PHE A 131 17.27 -26.96 14.23
CA PHE A 131 16.39 -28.03 14.74
C PHE A 131 16.45 -29.32 13.90
N SER A 132 16.65 -29.22 12.58
CA SER A 132 16.81 -30.40 11.71
C SER A 132 18.10 -31.21 12.03
N ALA A 133 19.15 -30.52 12.48
CA ALA A 133 20.46 -31.13 12.76
C ALA A 133 20.58 -31.82 14.13
N GLN A 134 19.56 -31.77 14.99
CA GLN A 134 19.63 -32.34 16.34
C GLN A 134 19.13 -33.81 16.43
N SER A 135 18.71 -34.40 15.30
CA SER A 135 18.36 -35.82 15.19
C SER A 135 19.47 -36.58 14.46
N GLY A 136 20.57 -36.88 15.15
CA GLY A 136 21.67 -37.66 14.61
C GLY A 136 22.99 -37.34 15.29
N ALA A 137 23.37 -38.16 16.26
CA ALA A 137 24.67 -38.08 16.91
C ALA A 137 25.81 -38.38 15.91
N ALA A 138 26.93 -37.66 16.11
CA ALA A 138 28.20 -37.66 15.39
C ALA A 138 28.29 -36.75 14.14
N SER A 139 28.95 -35.58 14.29
CA SER A 139 29.86 -34.99 13.27
C SER A 139 30.42 -33.62 13.70
N SER A 140 31.73 -33.55 13.98
CA SER A 140 32.50 -32.30 14.11
C SER A 140 32.59 -31.50 12.81
N ALA A 141 32.34 -32.13 11.66
CA ALA A 141 32.23 -31.48 10.35
C ALA A 141 30.91 -30.70 10.14
N GLY A 142 29.83 -31.10 10.85
CA GLY A 142 28.54 -30.43 10.78
C GLY A 142 28.54 -29.05 11.44
N ASP A 143 29.38 -28.86 12.46
CA ASP A 143 29.47 -27.61 13.22
C ASP A 143 30.18 -26.50 12.42
N ALA A 144 31.18 -26.85 11.60
CA ALA A 144 31.84 -25.92 10.69
C ALA A 144 30.91 -25.49 9.52
N ALA A 145 30.16 -26.43 8.95
CA ALA A 145 29.16 -26.13 7.92
C ALA A 145 28.00 -25.27 8.49
N LYS A 146 27.56 -25.56 9.71
CA LYS A 146 26.56 -24.77 10.45
C LYS A 146 27.07 -23.36 10.75
N GLY A 147 28.32 -23.21 11.19
CA GLY A 147 28.98 -21.91 11.37
C GLY A 147 29.08 -21.10 10.07
N ASN A 148 29.32 -21.76 8.93
CA ASN A 148 29.39 -21.07 7.65
C ASN A 148 28.00 -20.63 7.14
N LEU A 149 26.95 -21.43 7.41
CA LEU A 149 25.55 -21.07 7.10
C LEU A 149 25.04 -19.91 7.96
N THR A 150 25.38 -19.87 9.25
CA THR A 150 25.01 -18.75 10.14
C THR A 150 25.76 -17.46 9.77
N VAL A 151 27.03 -17.56 9.38
CA VAL A 151 27.80 -16.42 8.85
C VAL A 151 27.23 -15.96 7.50
N GLY A 152 26.83 -16.90 6.63
CA GLY A 152 26.16 -16.60 5.36
C GLY A 152 24.83 -15.87 5.55
N ALA A 153 23.99 -16.33 6.47
CA ALA A 153 22.74 -15.68 6.83
C ALA A 153 22.97 -14.30 7.44
N ALA A 154 23.94 -14.14 8.35
CA ALA A 154 24.28 -12.84 8.91
C ALA A 154 24.72 -11.84 7.82
N LYS A 155 25.56 -12.28 6.88
CA LYS A 155 26.00 -11.46 5.74
C LYS A 155 24.84 -11.11 4.79
N ALA A 156 23.96 -12.07 4.50
CA ALA A 156 22.77 -11.84 3.67
C ALA A 156 21.82 -10.84 4.34
N GLY A 157 21.60 -10.95 5.64
CA GLY A 157 20.81 -10.01 6.43
C GLY A 157 21.38 -8.59 6.35
N ALA A 158 22.69 -8.43 6.59
CA ALA A 158 23.36 -7.14 6.49
C ALA A 158 23.29 -6.54 5.07
N LEU A 159 23.40 -7.37 4.03
CA LEU A 159 23.27 -6.93 2.65
C LEU A 159 21.84 -6.47 2.31
N LEU A 160 20.82 -7.23 2.73
CA LEU A 160 19.42 -6.87 2.57
C LEU A 160 19.08 -5.57 3.28
N GLU A 161 19.53 -5.43 4.53
CA GLU A 161 19.36 -4.22 5.32
C GLU A 161 19.98 -3.01 4.63
N ARG A 162 21.23 -3.11 4.19
CA ARG A 162 21.90 -2.04 3.45
C ARG A 162 21.15 -1.67 2.16
N GLN A 163 20.79 -2.65 1.34
CA GLN A 163 20.13 -2.39 0.05
C GLN A 163 18.74 -1.79 0.22
N LEU A 164 17.91 -2.37 1.08
CA LEU A 164 16.53 -1.91 1.27
C LEU A 164 16.46 -0.60 2.06
N THR A 165 17.41 -0.34 2.96
CA THR A 165 17.54 0.97 3.60
C THR A 165 17.89 2.05 2.57
N LEU A 166 18.86 1.81 1.69
CA LEU A 166 19.19 2.74 0.61
C LEU A 166 18.02 2.96 -0.35
N ALA A 167 17.30 1.89 -0.72
CA ALA A 167 16.11 1.98 -1.57
C ALA A 167 14.99 2.78 -0.88
N ARG A 168 14.79 2.58 0.43
CA ARG A 168 13.84 3.33 1.25
C ARG A 168 14.19 4.82 1.26
N THR A 169 15.43 5.19 1.55
CA THR A 169 15.86 6.60 1.57
C THR A 169 15.67 7.26 0.21
N ARG A 170 16.01 6.58 -0.89
CA ARG A 170 15.76 7.09 -2.25
C ARG A 170 14.26 7.27 -2.53
N ALA A 171 13.43 6.31 -2.13
CA ALA A 171 11.98 6.41 -2.28
C ALA A 171 11.38 7.55 -1.45
N HIS A 172 11.89 7.75 -0.24
CA HIS A 172 11.50 8.85 0.64
C HIS A 172 11.81 10.21 0.01
N SER A 173 13.04 10.43 -0.46
CA SER A 173 13.41 11.67 -1.16
C SER A 173 12.58 11.88 -2.43
N ALA A 174 12.33 10.83 -3.21
CA ALA A 174 11.48 10.91 -4.40
C ALA A 174 10.02 11.26 -4.05
N ALA A 175 9.49 10.78 -2.91
CA ALA A 175 8.16 11.14 -2.43
C ALA A 175 8.10 12.62 -2.03
N LEU A 176 9.09 13.12 -1.29
CA LEU A 176 9.17 14.54 -0.92
C LEU A 176 9.28 15.45 -2.16
N GLN A 177 10.10 15.07 -3.14
CA GLN A 177 10.21 15.79 -4.41
C GLN A 177 8.87 15.80 -5.19
N ALA A 178 8.18 14.66 -5.22
CA ALA A 178 6.87 14.57 -5.87
C ALA A 178 5.83 15.47 -5.17
N LEU A 179 5.81 15.50 -3.83
CA LEU A 179 4.91 16.37 -3.05
C LEU A 179 5.19 17.87 -3.25
N GLY A 180 6.41 18.25 -3.62
CA GLY A 180 6.76 19.63 -3.97
C GLY A 180 6.59 19.97 -5.46
N SER A 181 6.09 19.05 -6.29
CA SER A 181 5.99 19.25 -7.74
C SER A 181 4.69 19.95 -8.15
N SER A 182 4.72 20.71 -9.25
CA SER A 182 3.53 21.31 -9.86
C SER A 182 2.46 20.27 -10.21
N ARG A 183 2.89 19.08 -10.65
CA ARG A 183 2.02 17.93 -10.92
C ARG A 183 1.21 17.54 -9.69
N PHE A 184 1.85 17.45 -8.52
CA PHE A 184 1.14 17.15 -7.28
C PHE A 184 0.15 18.26 -6.90
N HIS A 185 0.56 19.53 -7.03
CA HIS A 185 -0.33 20.66 -6.73
C HIS A 185 -1.58 20.64 -7.61
N ALA A 186 -1.47 20.37 -8.92
CA ALA A 186 -2.62 20.24 -9.81
C ALA A 186 -3.61 19.14 -9.36
N VAL A 187 -3.09 18.01 -8.85
CA VAL A 187 -3.91 16.94 -8.26
C VAL A 187 -4.57 17.41 -6.97
N ALA A 188 -3.82 18.05 -6.07
CA ALA A 188 -4.34 18.53 -4.79
C ALA A 188 -5.45 19.58 -5.00
N ASP A 189 -5.28 20.49 -5.96
CA ASP A 189 -6.27 21.51 -6.31
C ASP A 189 -7.53 20.87 -6.90
N SER A 190 -7.37 19.89 -7.80
CA SER A 190 -8.51 19.15 -8.34
C SER A 190 -9.26 18.34 -7.27
N VAL A 191 -8.54 17.77 -6.29
CA VAL A 191 -9.15 17.10 -5.13
C VAL A 191 -9.82 18.10 -4.19
N ALA A 192 -9.30 19.33 -4.08
CA ALA A 192 -9.96 20.40 -3.33
C ALA A 192 -11.30 20.80 -3.96
N VAL A 193 -11.36 20.92 -5.29
CA VAL A 193 -12.63 21.11 -6.02
C VAL A 193 -13.57 19.92 -5.79
N LEU A 194 -13.06 18.69 -5.84
CA LEU A 194 -13.85 17.49 -5.58
C LEU A 194 -14.48 17.46 -4.17
N ALA A 195 -13.87 18.11 -3.18
CA ALA A 195 -14.40 18.19 -1.83
C ALA A 195 -15.67 19.07 -1.73
N SER A 196 -15.85 20.04 -2.64
CA SER A 196 -17.05 20.88 -2.72
C SER A 196 -18.04 20.37 -3.77
N GLU A 197 -17.55 20.04 -4.96
CA GLU A 197 -18.35 19.77 -6.15
C GLU A 197 -17.92 18.45 -6.79
N VAL A 198 -18.88 17.54 -6.97
CA VAL A 198 -18.63 16.25 -7.61
C VAL A 198 -19.17 16.32 -9.04
N PRO A 199 -18.34 16.08 -10.08
CA PRO A 199 -18.76 16.14 -11.47
C PRO A 199 -19.59 14.89 -11.82
N LEU A 200 -20.86 14.90 -11.42
CA LEU A 200 -21.82 13.86 -11.75
C LEU A 200 -22.28 14.04 -13.20
N ALA A 201 -22.35 12.94 -13.95
CA ALA A 201 -22.98 12.94 -15.26
C ALA A 201 -24.49 13.17 -15.12
N PRO A 202 -25.18 13.77 -16.12
CA PRO A 202 -26.62 14.01 -16.06
C PRO A 202 -27.44 12.73 -15.80
N ALA A 203 -26.97 11.59 -16.32
CA ALA A 203 -27.59 10.28 -16.13
C ALA A 203 -27.51 9.74 -14.69
N ALA A 204 -26.69 10.35 -13.82
CA ALA A 204 -26.51 9.89 -12.44
C ALA A 204 -27.68 10.25 -11.52
N ALA A 205 -28.50 11.25 -11.87
CA ALA A 205 -29.55 11.78 -11.00
C ALA A 205 -30.56 10.73 -10.49
N THR A 206 -30.85 9.71 -11.29
CA THR A 206 -31.77 8.61 -10.95
C THR A 206 -31.08 7.24 -10.87
N ALA A 207 -29.75 7.22 -10.98
CA ALA A 207 -29.00 5.97 -11.07
C ALA A 207 -28.91 5.28 -9.70
N ASP A 208 -29.06 3.96 -9.73
CA ASP A 208 -28.76 3.07 -8.60
C ASP A 208 -27.30 2.62 -8.68
N LEU A 209 -26.55 2.75 -7.58
CA LEU A 209 -25.16 2.34 -7.50
C LEU A 209 -24.97 0.82 -7.40
N ARG A 210 -25.99 0.08 -6.93
CA ARG A 210 -25.88 -1.36 -6.64
C ARG A 210 -25.47 -2.22 -7.85
N PRO A 211 -26.02 -2.01 -9.06
CA PRO A 211 -25.58 -2.77 -10.25
C PRO A 211 -24.11 -2.56 -10.61
N LEU A 212 -23.57 -1.36 -10.41
CA LEU A 212 -22.15 -1.07 -10.69
C LEU A 212 -21.22 -1.71 -9.65
N ALA A 213 -21.63 -1.72 -8.38
CA ALA A 213 -20.93 -2.45 -7.33
C ALA A 213 -20.95 -3.96 -7.57
N GLN A 214 -22.10 -4.50 -7.99
CA GLN A 214 -22.27 -5.90 -8.34
C GLN A 214 -21.38 -6.30 -9.52
N ALA A 215 -21.35 -5.50 -10.60
CA ALA A 215 -20.46 -5.75 -11.74
C ALA A 215 -18.97 -5.74 -11.35
N ALA A 216 -18.58 -4.90 -10.38
CA ALA A 216 -17.21 -4.93 -9.85
C ALA A 216 -16.92 -6.19 -9.03
N HIS A 217 -17.89 -6.68 -8.27
CA HIS A 217 -17.81 -7.93 -7.53
C HIS A 217 -17.71 -9.14 -8.47
N GLU A 218 -18.52 -9.18 -9.52
CA GLU A 218 -18.50 -10.25 -10.54
C GLU A 218 -17.14 -10.33 -11.23
N ARG A 219 -16.58 -9.19 -11.68
CA ARG A 219 -15.22 -9.15 -12.25
C ARG A 219 -14.16 -9.73 -11.31
N LEU A 220 -14.31 -9.53 -9.99
CA LEU A 220 -13.41 -10.13 -9.00
C LEU A 220 -13.62 -11.65 -8.91
N CYS A 221 -14.86 -12.11 -8.84
CA CYS A 221 -15.19 -13.54 -8.78
C CYS A 221 -14.72 -14.29 -10.03
N ASP A 222 -14.89 -13.69 -11.22
CA ASP A 222 -14.41 -14.24 -12.48
C ASP A 222 -12.87 -14.36 -12.48
N ALA A 223 -12.18 -13.31 -12.04
CA ALA A 223 -10.72 -13.32 -11.94
C ALA A 223 -10.21 -14.37 -10.94
N VAL A 224 -10.88 -14.53 -9.80
CA VAL A 224 -10.54 -15.55 -8.79
C VAL A 224 -10.78 -16.96 -9.34
N SER A 225 -11.89 -17.17 -10.06
CA SER A 225 -12.24 -18.46 -10.66
C SER A 225 -11.27 -18.87 -11.77
N ALA A 226 -10.63 -17.91 -12.43
CA ALA A 226 -9.60 -18.15 -13.44
C ALA A 226 -8.21 -18.48 -12.85
N LEU A 227 -8.01 -18.35 -11.52
CA LEU A 227 -6.72 -18.65 -10.90
C LEU A 227 -6.44 -20.17 -10.91
N PRO A 228 -5.23 -20.61 -11.30
CA PRO A 228 -4.84 -22.02 -11.25
C PRO A 228 -4.51 -22.43 -9.80
N LEU A 229 -5.55 -22.54 -8.96
CA LEU A 229 -5.43 -22.84 -7.52
C LEU A 229 -4.77 -24.21 -7.24
N VAL A 230 -4.73 -25.11 -8.24
CA VAL A 230 -4.13 -26.44 -8.13
C VAL A 230 -2.60 -26.40 -8.15
N THR A 231 -1.98 -25.38 -8.75
CA THR A 231 -0.51 -25.20 -8.77
C THR A 231 0.03 -24.53 -7.50
N ALA A 232 -0.85 -24.00 -6.65
CA ALA A 232 -0.50 -23.29 -5.41
C ALA A 232 -0.27 -24.22 -4.19
N GLY A 233 -0.40 -25.54 -4.36
CA GLY A 233 -0.13 -26.55 -3.33
C GLY A 233 1.36 -26.86 -3.10
N HIS A 234 2.25 -26.36 -3.97
CA HIS A 234 3.70 -26.39 -3.76
C HIS A 234 4.15 -25.07 -3.12
N PRO A 235 5.16 -25.07 -2.23
CA PRO A 235 5.70 -23.83 -1.69
C PRO A 235 6.05 -22.89 -2.85
N TYR A 236 5.46 -21.70 -2.79
CA TYR A 236 5.56 -20.62 -3.77
C TYR A 236 7.00 -20.56 -4.32
N ASN A 237 7.20 -20.94 -5.59
CA ASN A 237 8.47 -20.93 -6.36
C ASN A 237 9.36 -22.19 -6.41
N ALA A 238 8.85 -23.43 -6.32
CA ALA A 238 9.69 -24.59 -6.66
C ALA A 238 10.24 -24.52 -8.11
N GLU A 239 9.48 -23.98 -9.06
CA GLU A 239 9.88 -23.84 -10.46
C GLU A 239 10.81 -22.62 -10.71
N ALA A 240 10.64 -21.51 -9.97
CA ALA A 240 11.48 -20.32 -10.15
C ALA A 240 12.88 -20.44 -9.51
N LEU A 241 13.14 -21.48 -8.71
CA LEU A 241 14.50 -21.82 -8.27
C LEU A 241 15.40 -22.28 -9.44
N ILE A 242 14.82 -22.65 -10.58
CA ILE A 242 15.54 -23.14 -11.77
C ILE A 242 15.97 -21.99 -12.68
N HIS A 243 15.33 -20.82 -12.59
CA HIS A 243 15.64 -19.66 -13.42
C HIS A 243 16.43 -18.61 -12.62
N GLY A 244 17.73 -18.87 -12.49
CA GLY A 244 18.66 -17.87 -11.98
C GLY A 244 18.60 -16.59 -12.81
N LEU A 245 18.39 -15.45 -12.14
CA LEU A 245 18.57 -14.13 -12.73
C LEU A 245 20.08 -13.92 -12.96
N SER A 246 20.61 -14.46 -14.05
CA SER A 246 21.94 -14.10 -14.52
C SER A 246 21.86 -12.67 -15.05
N PRO A 247 22.65 -11.71 -14.54
CA PRO A 247 22.78 -10.42 -15.19
C PRO A 247 23.45 -10.65 -16.54
N ASP A 248 22.75 -10.31 -17.62
CA ASP A 248 23.28 -10.33 -18.98
C ASP A 248 24.52 -9.40 -19.05
N PRO A 249 25.72 -9.91 -19.32
CA PRO A 249 26.89 -9.07 -19.52
C PRO A 249 26.86 -8.53 -20.95
N ALA A 250 26.51 -7.25 -21.09
CA ALA A 250 26.86 -6.46 -22.27
C ALA A 250 28.35 -6.12 -22.29
#